data_AF-A0A259D1K1-F1
#
_entry.id   AF-A0A259D1K1-F1
#
_cell.length_a   1.000
_cell.length_b   1.000
_cell.length_c   1.000
_cell.angle_alpha   90.00
_cell.angle_beta   90.00
_cell.angle_gamma   90.00
#
_symmetry.space_group_name_H-M   'P 1'
#
loop_
_entity.id
_entity.type
_entity.pdbx_description
1 polymer ?
#
loop_
_entity_poly.entity_id
_entity_poly.type
_entity_poly.pdbx_seq_one_letter_code
_entity_poly.pdbx_strand_id
1 'polypeptide(L)' 'MTDALTRLLGAHDWLLGDGATGTNLFNRGLESGEPPEFWNTDRPADIRDLYRQSVLAGSDLFLTNTFG' A
#
# COMPACT_ATOMS: atom_id res chain seq x y z
N MET A 1 -25.92 4.06 6.86
CA MET A 1 -24.59 3.62 7.36
C MET A 1 -23.56 4.47 6.66
N THR A 2 -22.70 5.17 7.39
CA THR A 2 -21.55 5.89 6.80
C THR A 2 -20.47 4.87 6.41
N ASP A 3 -19.79 5.12 5.30
CA ASP A 3 -18.70 4.28 4.80
C ASP A 3 -17.47 4.33 5.74
N ALA A 4 -16.51 3.43 5.52
CA ALA A 4 -15.33 3.31 6.37
C ALA A 4 -14.48 4.58 6.42
N LEU A 5 -14.31 5.28 5.29
CA LEU A 5 -13.52 6.51 5.21
C LEU A 5 -14.21 7.63 5.97
N THR A 6 -15.52 7.84 5.75
CA THR A 6 -16.31 8.84 6.50
C THR A 6 -16.26 8.59 8.01
N ARG A 7 -16.29 7.32 8.45
CA ARG A 7 -16.18 6.97 9.87
C ARG A 7 -14.79 7.29 10.44
N LEU A 8 -13.71 7.01 9.70
CA LEU A 8 -12.34 7.30 10.12
C LEU A 8 -12.09 8.82 10.23
N LEU A 9 -12.51 9.59 9.22
CA LEU A 9 -12.38 11.05 9.22
C LEU A 9 -13.19 11.73 10.34
N GLY A 10 -14.26 11.10 10.84
CA GLY A 10 -15.01 11.61 11.99
C GLY A 10 -14.43 11.22 13.36
N ALA A 11 -13.57 10.21 13.42
CA ALA A 11 -12.99 9.68 14.66
C ALA A 11 -11.55 10.15 14.93
N HIS A 12 -10.85 10.62 13.90
CA HIS A 12 -9.46 11.04 13.95
C HIS A 12 -9.28 12.42 13.32
N ASP A 13 -8.45 13.26 13.92
CA ASP A 13 -8.14 14.61 13.40
C ASP A 13 -7.39 14.56 12.06
N TRP A 14 -6.67 13.46 11.80
CA TRP A 14 -5.96 13.18 10.56
C TRP A 14 -5.91 11.68 10.30
N LEU A 15 -5.65 11.31 9.04
CA LEU A 15 -5.37 9.95 8.62
C LEU A 15 -4.03 9.92 7.90
N LEU A 16 -3.22 8.91 8.16
CA LEU A 16 -1.92 8.74 7.51
C LEU A 16 -2.04 7.80 6.31
N GLY A 17 -1.63 8.28 5.13
CA GLY A 17 -1.49 7.46 3.94
C GLY A 17 -0.24 6.57 3.98
N ASP A 18 -0.14 5.66 3.02
CA ASP A 18 1.08 4.89 2.80
C ASP A 18 2.15 5.72 2.07
N GLY A 19 3.34 5.12 1.96
CA GLY A 19 4.45 5.67 1.21
C GLY A 19 4.43 5.29 -0.27
N ALA A 20 5.51 5.64 -0.98
CA ALA A 20 5.66 5.32 -2.40
C ALA A 20 5.84 3.80 -2.64
N THR A 21 4.80 3.12 -3.11
CA THR A 21 4.84 1.69 -3.47
C THR A 21 5.93 1.38 -4.50
N GLY A 22 5.98 2.11 -5.62
CA GLY A 22 6.96 1.87 -6.69
C GLY A 22 8.41 1.97 -6.21
N THR A 23 8.76 3.02 -5.46
CA THR A 23 10.12 3.17 -4.87
C THR A 23 10.47 2.00 -3.95
N ASN A 24 9.52 1.54 -3.14
CA ASN A 24 9.71 0.39 -2.25
C ASN A 24 9.89 -0.93 -3.01
N LEU A 25 9.25 -1.10 -4.16
CA LEU A 25 9.38 -2.27 -5.01
C LEU A 25 10.69 -2.25 -5.82
N PHE A 26 11.10 -1.10 -6.36
CA PHE A 26 12.40 -0.96 -7.01
C PHE A 26 13.55 -1.30 -6.06
N ASN A 27 13.49 -0.84 -4.80
CA ASN A 27 14.47 -1.19 -3.77
C ASN A 27 14.48 -2.70 -3.42
N ARG A 28 13.41 -3.43 -3.76
CA ARG A 28 13.27 -4.88 -3.59
C ARG A 28 13.56 -5.68 -4.87
N GLY A 29 14.04 -5.01 -5.92
CA GLY A 29 14.47 -5.63 -7.17
C GLY A 29 13.40 -5.71 -8.25
N LEU A 30 12.32 -4.92 -8.18
CA LEU A 30 11.46 -4.70 -9.35
C LEU A 30 12.29 -4.04 -10.44
N GLU A 31 12.17 -4.50 -11.70
CA GLU A 31 12.90 -3.90 -12.81
C GLU A 31 12.11 -2.77 -13.47
N SER A 32 12.83 -1.81 -14.07
CA SER A 32 12.18 -0.74 -14.84
C SER A 32 11.43 -1.33 -16.04
N GLY A 33 10.14 -1.03 -16.15
CA GLY A 33 9.27 -1.53 -17.22
C GLY A 33 8.53 -2.83 -16.85
N GLU A 34 8.83 -3.42 -15.70
CA GLU A 34 8.04 -4.53 -15.14
C GLU A 34 6.75 -4.00 -14.48
N PRO A 35 5.56 -4.54 -14.80
CA PRO A 35 4.33 -4.15 -14.14
C PRO A 35 4.29 -4.64 -12.67
N PRO A 36 4.23 -3.74 -11.67
CA PRO A 36 4.30 -4.12 -10.26
C PRO A 36 3.10 -4.95 -9.80
N GLU A 37 1.96 -4.85 -10.46
CA GLU A 37 0.75 -5.59 -10.12
C GLU A 37 0.88 -7.11 -10.31
N PHE A 38 1.80 -7.59 -11.15
CA PHE A 38 2.08 -9.03 -11.29
C PHE A 38 2.71 -9.63 -10.03
N TRP A 39 3.38 -8.83 -9.20
CA TRP A 39 3.89 -9.30 -7.92
C TRP A 39 2.78 -9.67 -6.94
N ASN A 40 1.53 -9.23 -7.17
CA ASN A 40 0.39 -9.70 -6.36
C ASN A 40 0.19 -11.22 -6.48
N THR A 41 0.50 -11.81 -7.63
CA THR A 41 0.37 -13.26 -7.88
C THR A 41 1.71 -13.98 -7.76
N ASP A 42 2.77 -13.37 -8.31
CA ASP A 42 4.05 -14.04 -8.51
C ASP A 42 4.93 -13.94 -7.27
N ARG A 43 4.80 -12.84 -6.52
CA ARG A 43 5.57 -12.53 -5.30
C ARG A 43 4.68 -12.01 -4.16
N PRO A 44 3.59 -12.70 -3.79
CA PRO A 44 2.58 -12.19 -2.86
C PRO A 44 3.10 -11.97 -1.44
N ALA A 45 4.17 -12.67 -1.04
CA ALA A 45 4.81 -12.46 0.25
C ALA A 45 5.47 -11.08 0.35
N ASP A 46 6.12 -10.63 -0.73
CA ASP A 46 6.82 -9.34 -0.76
C ASP A 46 5.82 -8.17 -0.74
N ILE A 47 4.69 -8.32 -1.44
CA ILE A 47 3.59 -7.34 -1.39
C ILE A 47 2.96 -7.28 0.01
N ARG A 48 2.74 -8.42 0.66
CA ARG A 48 2.21 -8.44 2.04
C ARG A 48 3.19 -7.80 3.02
N ASP A 49 4.48 -8.04 2.87
CA ASP A 49 5.51 -7.40 3.70
C ASP A 49 5.53 -5.88 3.50
N LEU A 50 5.46 -5.40 2.25
CA LEU A 50 5.36 -3.98 1.94
C LEU A 50 4.18 -3.31 2.65
N TYR A 51 2.97 -3.88 2.55
CA TYR A 51 1.80 -3.32 3.25
C TYR A 51 1.89 -3.46 4.77
N ARG A 52 2.44 -4.57 5.27
CA ARG A 52 2.67 -4.75 6.71
C ARG A 52 3.57 -3.66 7.26
N GLN A 53 4.62 -3.29 6.53
CA GLN A 53 5.51 -2.21 6.94
C GLN A 53 4.79 -0.85 6.98
N SER A 54 3.94 -0.53 6.00
CA SER A 54 3.12 0.70 6.05
C SER A 54 2.17 0.71 7.27
N VAL A 55 1.50 -0.40 7.55
CA VAL A 55 0.63 -0.52 8.74
C VAL A 55 1.44 -0.34 10.03
N LEU A 56 2.61 -0.97 10.14
CA LEU A 56 3.48 -0.83 11.32
C LEU A 56 4.06 0.59 11.46
N ALA A 57 4.20 1.33 10.37
CA ALA A 57 4.59 2.74 10.37
C ALA A 57 3.44 3.70 10.72
N GLY A 58 2.21 3.19 10.85
CA GLY A 58 1.03 3.95 11.27
C GLY A 58 0.10 4.38 10.15
N SER A 59 0.24 3.86 8.93
CA SER A 59 -0.69 4.18 7.83
C SER A 59 -2.09 3.61 8.11
N ASP A 60 -3.10 4.48 8.00
CA ASP A 60 -4.53 4.16 8.07
C ASP A 60 -5.12 3.84 6.68
N LEU A 61 -4.49 4.38 5.63
CA LEU A 61 -4.91 4.27 4.26
C LEU A 61 -3.74 3.82 3.39
N PHE A 62 -4.01 2.97 2.41
CA PHE A 62 -3.01 2.51 1.46
C PHE A 62 -3.62 2.34 0.07
N LEU A 63 -2.82 2.58 -0.96
CA LEU A 63 -3.21 2.33 -2.33
C LEU A 63 -2.91 0.88 -2.71
N THR A 64 -3.89 0.20 -3.29
CA THR A 64 -3.71 -1.18 -3.77
C THR A 64 -2.69 -1.24 -4.89
N ASN A 65 -1.91 -2.32 -4.93
CA ASN A 65 -0.88 -2.57 -5.93
C ASN A 65 -1.52 -3.02 -7.24
N THR A 66 -2.40 -2.21 -7.80
CA THR A 66 -3.22 -2.49 -8.98
C THR A 66 -3.00 -1.37 -9.98
N PHE A 67 -1.72 -1.17 -10.37
CA PHE A 67 -1.29 -0.13 -11.28
C PHE A 67 -1.62 -0.53 -12.73
N GLY A 68 -2.90 -0.44 -13.10
CA GLY A 68 -3.42 -0.66 -14.45
C GLY A 68 -4.64 0.19 -14.70
#